data_AF-A0A1C6SH98-F1
#
_entry.id   AF-A0A1C6SH98-F1
#
_cell.length_a   1.000
_cell.length_b   1.000
_cell.length_c   1.000
_cell.angle_alpha   90.00
_cell.angle_beta   90.00
_cell.angle_gamma   90.00
#
_symmetry.space_group_name_H-M   'P 1'
#
loop_
_entity.id
_entity.type
_entity.pdbx_description
1 polymer ?
#
loop_
_entity_poly.entity_id
_entity_poly.type
_entity_poly.pdbx_seq_one_letter_code
_entity_poly.pdbx_strand_id
1 'polypeptide(L)'
;MSETTREFFDALERHGHERVLKKTSGTIRFDLERDHEVDHWFVEIRAGVARVSRQNSDADTVIRADNVFFDRMVRGEAKPLPAWLRNEITTEGKFRFIVLLERLFAPPPGARHPRALAGDREGPR
;
A
#
# COMPACT_ATOMS: atom_id res chain seq x y z
N MET A 1 14.59 -5.00 -9.28
CA MET A 1 13.68 -4.19 -8.46
C MET A 1 13.70 -2.73 -8.89
N SER A 2 12.53 -2.08 -8.96
CA SER A 2 12.34 -0.66 -9.29
C SER A 2 12.68 0.31 -8.13
N GLU A 3 13.06 1.55 -8.48
CA GLU A 3 13.28 2.64 -7.52
C GLU A 3 12.00 3.02 -6.78
N THR A 4 10.85 3.01 -7.47
CA THR A 4 9.54 3.35 -6.90
C THR A 4 9.16 2.42 -5.74
N THR A 5 9.39 1.11 -5.91
CA THR A 5 9.20 0.13 -4.84
C THR A 5 10.11 0.46 -3.64
N ARG A 6 11.40 0.74 -3.86
CA ARG A 6 12.34 1.06 -2.78
C ARG A 6 11.94 2.33 -2.03
N GLU A 7 11.66 3.41 -2.76
CA GLU A 7 11.26 4.69 -2.21
C GLU A 7 9.99 4.58 -1.36
N PHE A 8 9.02 3.75 -1.78
CA PHE A 8 7.82 3.48 -0.99
C PHE A 8 8.15 2.87 0.38
N PHE A 9 8.94 1.81 0.40
CA PHE A 9 9.31 1.13 1.64
C PHE A 9 10.19 1.99 2.54
N ASP A 10 11.13 2.72 1.95
CA ASP A 10 11.97 3.70 2.65
C ASP A 10 11.12 4.84 3.26
N ALA A 11 10.12 5.35 2.52
CA ALA A 11 9.21 6.36 3.02
C ALA A 11 8.30 5.81 4.13
N LEU A 12 7.87 4.56 4.02
CA LEU A 12 7.07 3.87 5.04
C LEU A 12 7.84 3.75 6.36
N GLU A 13 9.15 3.45 6.30
CA GLU A 13 10.02 3.39 7.47
C GLU A 13 10.29 4.78 8.08
N ARG A 14 10.57 5.79 7.25
CA ARG A 14 10.91 7.15 7.72
C ARG A 14 9.73 7.95 8.28
N HIS A 15 8.59 7.87 7.61
CA HIS A 15 7.46 8.77 7.84
C HIS A 15 6.22 8.09 8.40
N GLY A 16 6.33 6.79 8.70
CA GLY A 16 5.25 5.86 9.05
C GLY A 16 3.92 6.55 9.28
N HIS A 17 3.01 6.49 8.30
CA HIS A 17 1.78 7.29 8.26
C HIS A 17 1.02 7.24 9.59
N GLU A 18 1.31 8.20 10.48
CA GLU A 18 1.29 7.93 11.93
C GLU A 18 -0.09 7.56 12.43
N ARG A 19 -1.14 8.19 11.89
CA ARG A 19 -2.51 7.93 12.32
C ARG A 19 -3.05 6.59 11.84
N VAL A 20 -2.65 6.15 10.65
CA VAL A 20 -3.16 4.90 10.06
C VAL A 20 -2.44 3.71 10.69
N LEU A 21 -1.12 3.83 10.91
CA LEU A 21 -0.33 2.77 11.53
C LEU A 21 -0.59 2.63 13.04
N LYS A 22 -0.92 3.70 13.77
CA LYS A 22 -1.25 3.61 15.22
C LYS A 22 -2.39 2.65 15.54
N LYS A 23 -3.30 2.41 14.59
CA LYS A 23 -4.44 1.49 14.75
C LYS A 23 -4.15 0.07 14.28
N THR A 24 -2.96 -0.19 13.77
CA THR A 24 -2.59 -1.46 13.17
C THR A 24 -1.33 -2.01 13.86
N SER A 25 -1.30 -3.31 14.09
CA SER A 25 -0.07 -4.00 14.51
C SER A 25 -0.02 -5.38 13.89
N GLY A 26 1.20 -5.84 13.60
CA GLY A 26 1.47 -7.12 12.99
C GLY A 26 2.49 -7.03 11.86
N THR A 27 2.68 -8.13 11.16
CA THR A 27 3.72 -8.28 10.14
C THR A 27 3.15 -8.53 8.75
N ILE A 28 3.75 -7.93 7.73
CA ILE A 28 3.36 -8.11 6.33
C ILE A 28 4.60 -8.52 5.55
N ARG A 29 4.53 -9.62 4.81
CA ARG A 29 5.52 -9.95 3.77
C ARG A 29 4.93 -9.60 2.40
N PHE A 30 5.67 -8.86 1.60
CA PHE A 30 5.38 -8.63 0.19
C PHE A 30 6.29 -9.53 -0.62
N ASP A 31 5.70 -10.39 -1.43
CA ASP A 31 6.38 -11.20 -2.43
C ASP A 31 6.15 -10.52 -3.77
N LEU A 32 7.14 -9.75 -4.24
CA LEU A 32 7.05 -9.02 -5.49
C LEU A 32 7.73 -9.81 -6.61
N GLU A 33 6.93 -10.35 -7.52
CA GLU A 33 7.42 -11.17 -8.63
C GLU A 33 8.11 -10.30 -9.68
N ARG A 34 9.29 -10.71 -10.12
CA ARG A 34 10.08 -10.03 -11.16
C ARG A 34 10.79 -11.06 -12.03
N ASP A 35 10.35 -11.20 -13.28
CA ASP A 35 10.90 -12.15 -14.26
C ASP A 35 11.00 -13.59 -13.71
N HIS A 36 12.16 -13.95 -13.15
CA HIS A 36 12.46 -15.29 -12.61
C HIS A 36 12.82 -15.27 -11.12
N GLU A 37 12.59 -14.15 -10.43
CA GLU A 37 12.93 -13.95 -9.02
C GLU A 37 11.76 -13.34 -8.26
N VAL A 38 11.78 -13.48 -6.94
CA VAL A 38 10.83 -12.84 -6.04
C VAL A 38 11.59 -11.93 -5.08
N ASP A 39 11.28 -10.64 -5.13
CA ASP A 39 11.80 -9.65 -4.20
C ASP A 39 10.95 -9.67 -2.92
N HIS A 40 11.51 -10.18 -1.82
CA HIS A 40 10.82 -10.23 -0.52
C HIS A 40 11.05 -8.96 0.28
N TRP A 41 9.96 -8.33 0.72
CA TRP A 41 9.97 -7.23 1.66
C TRP A 41 9.15 -7.58 2.89
N PHE A 42 9.69 -7.34 4.07
CA PHE A 42 9.02 -7.59 5.33
C PHE A 42 8.80 -6.28 6.06
N VAL A 43 7.57 -6.05 6.49
CA VAL A 43 7.15 -4.86 7.21
C VAL A 43 6.60 -5.28 8.56
N GLU A 44 7.26 -4.86 9.63
CA GLU A 44 6.72 -4.99 10.98
C GLU A 44 6.09 -3.66 11.42
N ILE A 45 4.82 -3.69 11.79
CA ILE A 45 4.10 -2.52 12.31
C ILE A 45 3.82 -2.75 13.79
N ARG A 46 4.32 -1.86 14.64
CA ARG A 46 4.02 -1.85 16.08
C ARG A 46 3.93 -0.42 16.60
N ALA A 47 2.85 -0.15 17.34
CA ALA A 47 2.65 1.15 18.00
C ALA A 47 2.78 2.37 17.06
N GLY A 48 2.37 2.22 15.79
CA GLY A 48 2.46 3.27 14.78
C GLY A 48 3.81 3.40 14.08
N VAL A 49 4.81 2.60 14.46
CA VAL A 49 6.12 2.53 13.80
C VAL A 49 6.14 1.36 12.84
N ALA A 50 6.61 1.60 11.61
CA ALA A 50 6.93 0.57 10.65
C ALA A 50 8.45 0.36 10.60
N ARG A 51 8.88 -0.90 10.61
CA ARG A 51 10.26 -1.31 10.32
C ARG A 51 10.25 -2.15 9.05
N VAL A 52 11.21 -1.90 8.18
CA VAL A 52 11.29 -2.62 6.91
C VAL A 52 12.60 -3.42 6.82
N SER A 53 12.51 -4.65 6.33
CA SER A 53 13.65 -5.51 6.08
C SER A 53 13.46 -6.36 4.83
N ARG A 54 14.52 -7.06 4.41
CA ARG A 54 14.55 -7.96 3.23
C ARG A 54 14.54 -9.44 3.61
N GLN A 55 13.75 -9.80 4.61
CA GLN A 55 13.67 -11.17 5.08
C GLN A 55 12.53 -11.94 4.39
N ASN A 56 12.81 -13.21 4.07
CA ASN A 56 11.79 -14.18 3.71
C ASN A 56 11.42 -14.99 4.97
N SER A 57 10.53 -14.44 5.78
CA SER A 57 10.03 -15.07 7.02
C SER A 57 8.51 -15.14 7.00
N ASP A 58 7.93 -15.96 7.88
CA ASP A 58 6.49 -16.00 8.07
C ASP A 58 5.96 -14.66 8.58
N ALA A 59 4.77 -14.28 8.11
CA ALA A 59 4.11 -13.03 8.44
C ALA A 59 2.64 -13.25 8.75
N ASP A 60 2.01 -12.31 9.48
CA ASP A 60 0.56 -12.32 9.69
C ASP A 60 -0.23 -12.27 8.36
N THR A 61 0.38 -11.65 7.35
CA THR A 61 -0.13 -11.58 5.99
C THR A 61 1.00 -11.63 4.98
N VAL A 62 0.79 -12.41 3.91
CA VAL A 62 1.63 -12.38 2.71
C VAL A 62 0.82 -11.76 1.59
N ILE A 63 1.38 -10.77 0.90
CA ILE A 63 0.78 -10.10 -0.26
C ILE A 63 1.65 -10.41 -1.46
N ARG A 64 1.06 -11.00 -2.51
CA ARG A 64 1.78 -11.31 -3.75
C ARG A 64 1.28 -10.44 -4.88
N ALA A 65 2.20 -9.88 -5.63
CA ALA A 65 1.94 -9.02 -6.76
C ALA A 65 3.12 -9.05 -7.74
N ASP A 66 2.83 -8.84 -9.02
CA ASP A 66 3.87 -8.48 -9.98
C ASP A 66 4.51 -7.13 -9.60
N ASN A 67 5.84 -7.00 -9.76
CA ASN A 67 6.58 -5.80 -9.37
C ASN A 67 6.12 -4.55 -10.15
N VAL A 68 5.82 -4.68 -11.45
CA VAL A 68 5.34 -3.57 -12.28
C VAL A 68 3.94 -3.15 -11.82
N PHE A 69 3.08 -4.10 -11.49
CA PHE A 69 1.76 -3.79 -10.94
C PHE A 69 1.85 -3.11 -9.58
N PHE A 70 2.75 -3.56 -8.69
CA PHE A 70 2.98 -2.92 -7.40
C PHE A 70 3.41 -1.45 -7.55
N ASP A 71 4.31 -1.15 -8.48
CA ASP A 71 4.74 0.22 -8.78
C ASP A 71 3.57 1.12 -9.23
N ARG A 72 2.67 0.60 -10.08
CA ARG A 72 1.45 1.32 -10.49
C ARG A 72 0.57 1.62 -9.28
N MET A 73 0.46 0.67 -8.36
CA MET A 73 -0.31 0.90 -7.14
C MET A 73 0.34 1.95 -6.22
N VAL A 74 1.66 1.94 -6.06
CA VAL A 74 2.41 2.97 -5.31
C VAL A 74 2.18 4.36 -5.91
N ARG A 75 2.17 4.47 -7.24
CA ARG A 75 1.88 5.71 -7.98
C ARG A 75 0.40 6.14 -7.93
N GLY A 76 -0.47 5.33 -7.35
CA GLY A 76 -1.92 5.59 -7.26
C GLY A 76 -2.69 5.27 -8.56
N GLU A 77 -2.03 4.69 -9.55
CA GLU A 77 -2.63 4.31 -10.84
C GLU A 77 -3.51 3.05 -10.74
N ALA A 78 -3.32 2.26 -9.67
CA ALA A 78 -4.15 1.13 -9.29
C ALA A 78 -4.39 1.15 -7.78
N LYS A 79 -5.55 0.62 -7.34
CA LYS A 79 -5.93 0.59 -5.93
C LYS A 79 -5.89 -0.83 -5.36
N PRO A 80 -5.27 -1.06 -4.19
CA PRO A 80 -5.13 -2.38 -3.59
C PRO A 80 -6.43 -3.16 -3.42
N LEU A 81 -7.50 -2.53 -2.93
CA LEU A 81 -8.75 -3.22 -2.65
C LEU A 81 -9.45 -3.69 -3.96
N PRO A 82 -9.65 -2.84 -4.98
CA PRO A 82 -10.11 -3.32 -6.29
C PRO A 82 -9.19 -4.36 -6.94
N ALA A 83 -7.88 -4.20 -6.85
CA ALA A 83 -6.91 -5.15 -7.42
C ALA A 83 -7.06 -6.54 -6.79
N TRP A 84 -7.21 -6.60 -5.46
CA TRP A 84 -7.45 -7.83 -4.73
C TRP A 84 -8.79 -8.48 -5.11
N LEU A 85 -9.86 -7.70 -5.21
CA LEU A 85 -11.18 -8.19 -5.64
C LEU A 85 -11.18 -8.77 -7.06
N ARG A 86 -10.27 -8.30 -7.93
CA ARG A 86 -10.08 -8.81 -9.31
C ARG A 86 -9.01 -9.89 -9.43
N ASN A 87 -8.42 -10.33 -8.31
CA ASN A 87 -7.28 -11.25 -8.28
C ASN A 87 -6.04 -10.77 -9.06
N GLU A 88 -5.87 -9.46 -9.22
CA GLU A 88 -4.63 -8.86 -9.78
C GLU A 88 -3.49 -8.90 -8.75
N ILE A 89 -3.85 -8.95 -7.46
CA ILE A 89 -2.96 -9.28 -6.34
C ILE A 89 -3.62 -10.34 -5.48
N THR A 90 -2.82 -11.12 -4.75
CA THR A 90 -3.32 -12.14 -3.84
C THR A 90 -2.85 -11.90 -2.41
N THR A 91 -3.59 -12.43 -1.44
CA THR A 91 -3.22 -12.36 -0.03
C THR A 91 -3.46 -13.67 0.70
N GLU A 92 -2.56 -13.99 1.59
CA GLU A 92 -2.76 -15.01 2.63
C GLU A 92 -2.82 -14.35 4.01
N GLY A 93 -3.64 -14.90 4.91
CA GLY A 93 -3.76 -14.40 6.28
C GLY A 93 -4.77 -13.25 6.45
N LYS A 94 -4.37 -12.21 7.20
CA LYS A 94 -5.29 -11.17 7.70
C LYS A 94 -5.63 -10.08 6.66
N PHE A 95 -6.83 -10.16 6.07
CA PHE A 95 -7.38 -9.17 5.12
C PHE A 95 -7.24 -7.68 5.51
N ARG A 96 -7.24 -7.34 6.81
CA ARG A 96 -7.13 -5.95 7.29
C ARG A 96 -5.93 -5.19 6.72
N PHE A 97 -4.86 -5.88 6.31
CA PHE A 97 -3.68 -5.27 5.73
C PHE A 97 -3.89 -4.78 4.29
N ILE A 98 -4.86 -5.34 3.54
CA ILE A 98 -5.31 -4.75 2.26
C ILE A 98 -5.97 -3.40 2.48
N VAL A 99 -6.82 -3.29 3.50
CA VAL A 99 -7.46 -2.01 3.87
C VAL A 99 -6.44 -0.99 4.34
N LEU A 100 -5.36 -1.43 5.00
CA LEU A 100 -4.24 -0.56 5.33
C LEU A 100 -3.57 -0.03 4.05
N LEU A 101 -3.21 -0.91 3.10
CA LEU A 101 -2.58 -0.50 1.85
C LEU A 101 -3.42 0.49 1.06
N GLU A 102 -4.74 0.26 0.98
CA GLU A 102 -5.68 1.17 0.31
C GLU A 102 -5.57 2.62 0.84
N ARG A 103 -5.25 2.77 2.12
CA ARG A 103 -5.06 4.07 2.78
C ARG A 103 -3.64 4.63 2.68
N LEU A 104 -2.64 3.77 2.50
CA LEU A 104 -1.23 4.18 2.38
C LEU A 104 -0.91 4.66 0.96
N PHE A 105 -1.54 4.06 -0.06
CA PHE A 105 -1.19 4.36 -1.44
C PHE A 105 -1.78 5.69 -1.90
N ALA A 106 -1.03 6.35 -2.79
CA ALA A 106 -1.39 7.66 -3.30
C ALA A 106 -2.82 7.69 -3.86
N PRO A 107 -3.57 8.79 -3.66
CA PRO A 107 -4.87 8.95 -4.31
C PRO A 107 -4.70 8.87 -5.83
N PRO A 108 -5.73 8.41 -6.57
CA PRO A 108 -5.64 8.33 -8.02
C PRO A 108 -5.29 9.69 -8.64
N PRO A 109 -4.49 9.73 -9.71
CA PRO A 109 -4.20 10.97 -10.42
C PRO A 109 -5.49 11.70 -10.80
N GLY A 110 -5.56 12.99 -10.49
CA GLY A 110 -6.76 13.81 -10.77
C GLY A 110 -7.93 13.60 -9.80
N ALA A 111 -7.79 12.79 -8.76
CA ALA A 111 -8.81 12.67 -7.72
C ALA A 111 -9.05 14.03 -7.05
N ARG A 112 -10.27 14.55 -7.17
CA ARG A 112 -10.69 15.78 -6.48
C ARG A 112 -11.49 15.42 -5.24
N HIS A 113 -11.25 16.15 -4.16
CA HIS A 113 -12.04 15.99 -2.95
C HIS A 113 -13.50 16.38 -3.25
N PRO A 114 -14.52 15.58 -2.90
CA PRO A 114 -15.92 15.89 -3.19
C PRO A 114 -16.36 17.27 -2.71
N ARG A 115 -15.81 17.73 -1.57
CA ARG A 115 -16.04 19.10 -1.05
C ARG A 115 -15.51 20.22 -1.96
N ALA A 116 -14.47 19.98 -2.74
CA ALA A 116 -13.97 20.95 -3.72
C ALA A 116 -14.94 21.11 -4.90
N LEU A 117 -15.73 20.08 -5.22
CA LEU A 117 -16.78 20.13 -6.26
C LEU A 117 -18.08 20.77 -5.77
N ALA A 118 -18.31 20.79 -4.45
CA ALA A 118 -19.51 21.37 -3.84
C ALA A 118 -19.41 22.90 -3.60
N GLY A 119 -18.21 23.49 -3.75
CA GLY A 119 -17.93 24.90 -3.47
C GLY A 119 -18.42 25.91 -4.52
N ASP A 120 -18.84 25.45 -5.72
CA ASP A 120 -19.22 26.34 -6.83
C ASP A 120 -20.73 26.60 -6.97
N ARG A 121 -21.54 26.24 -5.96
CA ARG A 121 -22.95 26.68 -5.87
C ARG A 121 -23.08 27.85 -4.90
N GLU A 122 -22.48 29.00 -5.24
CA GLU A 122 -23.02 30.27 -4.77
C GLU A 122 -24.34 30.52 -5.53
N GLY A 123 -25.46 30.38 -4.82
CA GLY A 123 -26.79 30.65 -5.37
C GLY A 123 -26.95 32.11 -5.78
N PRO A 124 -27.77 32.41 -6.81
CA PRO A 124 -27.99 33.78 -7.26
C PRO A 124 -28.70 34.59 -6.16
N ARG A 125 -28.19 35.80 -5.90
CA ARG A 125 -28.83 36.84 -5.08
C ARG A 125 -29.96 37.52 -5.83
#